data_AF-A0A1I7LPD0-F1
#
_entry.id   AF-A0A1I7LPD0-F1
#
_cell.length_a   1.000
_cell.length_b   1.000
_cell.length_c   1.000
_cell.angle_alpha   90.00
_cell.angle_beta   90.00
_cell.angle_gamma   90.00
#
_symmetry.space_group_name_H-M   'P 1'
#
loop_
_entity.id
_entity.type
_entity.pdbx_description
1 polymer ?
#
loop_
_entity_poly.entity_id
_entity_poly.type
_entity_poly.pdbx_seq_one_letter_code
_entity_poly.pdbx_strand_id
1 'polypeptide(L)' 'MPKGDHKHRAKRFNEGAKLLASLFNSLAIAVFGAAFVIPITQGRYDVFANGGGLLLIAGVSFHLAGQAALRFLRAED' A
#
# COMPACT_ATOMS: atom_id res chain seq x y z
N MET A 1 33.19 15.94 -6.98
CA MET A 1 32.21 15.24 -6.11
C MET A 1 32.41 13.74 -6.27
N PRO A 2 32.60 12.98 -5.18
CA PRO A 2 32.85 11.54 -5.28
C PRO A 2 31.60 10.81 -5.79
N LYS A 3 31.78 9.91 -6.77
CA LYS A 3 30.71 9.14 -7.42
C LYS A 3 29.89 8.25 -6.45
N GLY A 4 30.43 7.97 -5.25
CA GLY A 4 29.77 7.14 -4.22
C GLY A 4 28.54 7.78 -3.56
N ASP A 5 28.48 9.12 -3.47
CA ASP A 5 27.41 9.81 -2.73
C ASP A 5 26.05 9.73 -3.45
N HIS A 6 26.06 9.79 -4.78
CA HIS A 6 24.84 9.74 -5.58
C HIS A 6 24.19 8.35 -5.53
N LYS A 7 25.00 7.30 -5.63
CA LYS A 7 24.55 5.90 -5.54
C LYS A 7 24.01 5.56 -4.16
N HIS A 8 24.69 6.01 -3.10
CA HIS A 8 24.23 5.80 -1.72
C HIS A 8 22.90 6.52 -1.44
N ARG A 9 22.74 7.76 -1.95
CA ARG A 9 21.48 8.51 -1.83
C ARG A 9 20.33 7.86 -2.61
N ALA A 10 20.60 7.34 -3.81
CA ALA A 10 19.60 6.62 -4.61
C ALA A 10 19.13 5.35 -3.89
N LYS A 11 20.06 4.57 -3.33
CA LYS A 11 19.75 3.37 -2.55
C LYS A 11 18.88 3.67 -1.33
N ARG A 12 19.24 4.68 -0.53
CA ARG A 12 18.44 5.07 0.66
C ARG A 12 17.03 5.55 0.28
N PHE A 13 16.89 6.28 -0.83
CA PHE A 13 15.59 6.67 -1.34
C PHE A 13 14.75 5.45 -1.76
N ASN A 14 15.36 4.50 -2.47
CA ASN A 14 14.71 3.27 -2.91
C ASN A 14 14.26 2.39 -1.74
N GLU A 15 15.07 2.27 -0.69
CA GLU A 15 14.68 1.58 0.55
C GLU A 15 13.46 2.25 1.19
N GLY A 16 13.44 3.58 1.29
CA GLY A 16 12.29 4.32 1.79
C GLY A 16 11.02 4.09 0.95
N ALA A 17 11.13 4.14 -0.38
CA ALA A 17 10.02 3.89 -1.29
C ALA A 17 9.49 2.45 -1.17
N LYS A 18 10.38 1.45 -1.02
CA LYS A 18 10.01 0.04 -0.80
C LYS A 18 9.28 -0.15 0.53
N LEU A 19 9.76 0.49 1.61
CA LEU A 19 9.09 0.45 2.92
C LEU A 19 7.71 1.09 2.86
N LEU A 20 7.58 2.24 2.19
CA LEU A 20 6.29 2.92 2.01
C LEU A 20 5.31 2.08 1.19
N ALA A 21 5.78 1.44 0.12
CA ALA A 21 4.98 0.52 -0.66
C ALA A 21 4.51 -0.69 0.16
N SER A 22 5.40 -1.25 1.00
CA SER A 22 5.07 -2.34 1.91
C SER A 22 4.00 -1.94 2.93
N LEU A 23 4.11 -0.74 3.51
CA LEU A 23 3.12 -0.19 4.43
C LEU A 23 1.74 -0.07 3.76
N PHE A 24 1.68 0.56 2.59
CA PHE A 24 0.41 0.74 1.87
C PHE A 24 -0.21 -0.59 1.43
N ASN A 25 0.59 -1.55 0.97
CA ASN A 25 0.09 -2.88 0.62
C ASN A 25 -0.42 -3.65 1.85
N SER A 26 0.27 -3.54 2.99
CA SER A 26 -0.18 -4.15 4.24
C SER A 26 -1.51 -3.54 4.71
N LEU A 27 -1.65 -2.22 4.60
CA LEU A 27 -2.88 -1.53 4.93
C LEU A 27 -4.02 -1.90 3.98
N ALA A 28 -3.74 -2.04 2.68
CA ALA A 28 -4.71 -2.52 1.71
C ALA A 28 -5.28 -3.90 2.12
N ILE A 29 -4.40 -4.85 2.47
CA ILE A 29 -4.81 -6.19 2.92
C ILE A 29 -5.67 -6.10 4.19
N ALA A 30 -5.25 -5.30 5.18
CA ALA A 30 -6.00 -5.14 6.43
C ALA A 30 -7.40 -4.55 6.18
N VAL A 31 -7.50 -3.54 5.32
CA VAL A 31 -8.77 -2.88 4.97
C VAL A 31 -9.68 -3.81 4.15
N PHE A 32 -9.12 -4.58 3.20
CA PHE A 32 -9.88 -5.63 2.52
C PHE A 32 -10.40 -6.67 3.51
N GLY A 33 -9.53 -7.16 4.40
CA GLY A 33 -9.94 -8.10 5.45
C GLY A 33 -11.09 -7.55 6.30
N ALA A 34 -10.99 -6.30 6.73
CA ALA A 34 -12.05 -5.63 7.49
C ALA A 34 -13.39 -5.55 6.72
N ALA A 35 -13.35 -5.30 5.40
CA ALA A 35 -14.54 -5.23 4.57
C ALA A 35 -15.34 -6.55 4.57
N PHE A 36 -14.69 -7.70 4.74
CA PHE A 36 -15.35 -9.01 4.81
C PHE A 36 -15.61 -9.47 6.26
N VAL A 37 -14.64 -9.29 7.17
CA VAL A 37 -14.73 -9.78 8.55
C VAL A 37 -15.82 -9.04 9.35
N ILE A 38 -15.96 -7.73 9.17
CA ILE A 38 -16.94 -6.95 9.95
C ILE A 38 -18.38 -7.36 9.62
N PRO A 39 -18.82 -7.43 8.34
CA PRO A 39 -20.17 -7.91 8.03
C PRO A 39 -20.43 -9.34 8.52
N ILE A 40 -19.46 -10.25 8.32
CA ILE A 40 -19.59 -11.66 8.72
C ILE A 40 -19.80 -11.78 10.23
N THR A 41 -19.02 -11.05 11.04
CA THR A 41 -19.15 -11.06 12.50
C THR A 41 -20.46 -10.44 12.99
N GLN A 42 -21.11 -9.61 12.16
CA GLN A 42 -22.44 -9.04 12.40
C GLN A 42 -23.58 -9.91 11.84
N GLY A 43 -23.29 -11.08 11.26
CA GLY A 43 -24.30 -11.95 10.64
C GLY A 43 -24.86 -11.40 9.32
N ARG A 44 -24.14 -10.49 8.67
CA ARG A 44 -24.53 -9.84 7.41
C ARG A 44 -23.59 -10.29 6.29
N TYR A 45 -24.15 -10.87 5.24
CA TYR A 45 -23.38 -11.39 4.10
C TYR A 45 -23.30 -10.43 2.91
N ASP A 46 -23.84 -9.21 3.07
CA ASP A 46 -23.71 -8.14 2.09
C ASP A 46 -22.50 -7.26 2.42
N VAL A 47 -21.43 -7.46 1.66
CA VAL A 47 -20.13 -6.76 1.79
C VAL A 47 -20.21 -5.32 1.28
N PHE A 48 -21.19 -4.97 0.45
CA PHE A 48 -21.31 -3.62 -0.10
C PHE A 48 -22.12 -2.69 0.80
N ALA A 49 -22.96 -3.24 1.68
CA ALA A 49 -23.77 -2.48 2.62
C ALA A 49 -22.93 -1.85 3.77
N ASN A 50 -23.48 -0.79 4.38
CA ASN A 50 -22.97 -0.12 5.60
C ASN A 50 -21.48 0.28 5.55
N GLY A 51 -21.01 0.73 4.38
CA GLY A 51 -19.64 1.24 4.24
C GLY A 51 -18.59 0.17 3.89
N GLY A 52 -18.96 -1.10 3.74
CA GLY A 52 -18.03 -2.12 3.23
C GLY A 52 -17.55 -1.80 1.80
N GLY A 53 -18.41 -1.24 0.94
CA GLY A 53 -17.99 -0.71 -0.36
C GLY A 53 -16.92 0.40 -0.26
N LEU A 54 -17.01 1.28 0.73
CA LEU A 54 -15.99 2.32 0.97
C LEU A 54 -14.66 1.69 1.44
N LEU A 55 -14.72 0.65 2.28
CA LEU A 55 -13.53 -0.10 2.69
C LEU A 55 -12.86 -0.77 1.49
N LEU A 56 -13.63 -1.40 0.58
CA LEU A 56 -13.06 -1.97 -0.64
C LEU A 56 -12.37 -0.90 -1.51
N ILE A 57 -13.01 0.26 -1.72
CA ILE A 57 -12.41 1.38 -2.46
C ILE A 57 -11.14 1.89 -1.78
N ALA A 58 -11.15 2.00 -0.45
CA ALA A 58 -9.97 2.40 0.32
C ALA A 58 -8.83 1.37 0.20
N GLY A 59 -9.15 0.06 0.27
CA GLY A 59 -8.18 -1.01 0.05
C GLY A 59 -7.53 -0.95 -1.32
N VAL A 60 -8.32 -0.76 -2.38
CA VAL A 60 -7.81 -0.54 -3.75
C VAL A 60 -6.92 0.70 -3.79
N SER A 61 -7.36 1.80 -3.18
CA SER A 61 -6.61 3.06 -3.17
C SER A 61 -5.24 2.91 -2.50
N PHE A 62 -5.18 2.21 -1.36
CA PHE A 62 -3.90 1.89 -0.70
C PHE A 62 -3.02 1.00 -1.56
N HIS A 63 -3.58 -0.03 -2.21
CA HIS A 63 -2.78 -0.88 -3.09
C HIS A 63 -2.18 -0.08 -4.26
N LEU A 64 -2.98 0.78 -4.89
CA LEU A 64 -2.53 1.66 -5.98
C LEU A 64 -1.48 2.67 -5.50
N ALA A 65 -1.64 3.24 -4.30
CA ALA A 65 -0.63 4.11 -3.70
C ALA A 65 0.70 3.37 -3.46
N GLY A 66 0.65 2.11 -3.02
CA GLY A 66 1.82 1.26 -2.89
C GLY A 66 2.51 1.00 -4.23
N GLN A 67 1.75 0.70 -5.29
CA GLN A 67 2.27 0.55 -6.64
C GLN A 67 2.86 1.85 -7.19
N ALA A 68 2.23 2.99 -6.91
CA ALA A 68 2.73 4.30 -7.29
C ALA A 68 4.06 4.61 -6.60
N ALA A 69 4.22 4.28 -5.31
CA ALA A 69 5.49 4.46 -4.60
C ALA A 69 6.65 3.68 -5.26
N LEU A 70 6.41 2.47 -5.76
CA LEU A 70 7.41 1.67 -6.48
C LEU A 70 7.77 2.24 -7.86
N ARG A 71 6.85 2.96 -8.51
CA ARG A 71 7.15 3.63 -9.80
C ARG A 71 8.20 4.73 -9.69
N PHE A 72 8.43 5.28 -8.49
CA PHE A 72 9.42 6.34 -8.27
C PHE A 72 10.83 5.83 -7.93
N LEU A 73 11.05 4.51 -7.92
CA LEU A 73 12.38 3.93 -7.71
C LEU A 73 13.39 4.48 -8.72
N ARG A 74 14.55 4.90 -8.23
CA ARG A 74 15.64 5.45 -9.03
C ARG A 74 16.60 4.35 -9.45
N ALA A 75 17.20 4.48 -10.64
CA ALA A 75 18.27 3.58 -11.08
C ALA A 75 19.43 3.60 -10.07
N GLU A 76 19.90 2.41 -9.67
CA GLU A 76 21.01 2.23 -8.73
C GLU A 76 22.35 1.99 -9.43
N ASP A 77 22.37 2.01 -10.78
CA ASP A 77 23.52 1.70 -11.62
C ASP A 77 24.57 2.82 -11.62
#